data_AF-Q4C0C9-F1
#
_entry.id   AF-Q4C0C9-F1
#
_cell.length_a   1.000
_cell.length_b   1.000
_cell.length_c   1.000
_cell.angle_alpha   90.00
_cell.angle_beta   90.00
_cell.angle_gamma   90.00
#
_symmetry.space_group_name_H-M   'P 1'
#
loop_
_entity.id
_entity.type
_entity.pdbx_description
1 polymer ?
#
loop_
_entity_poly.entity_id
_entity_poly.type
_entity_poly.pdbx_seq_one_letter_code
_entity_poly.pdbx_strand_id
1 'polypeptide(L)'
;MNHQQEWLNSCVDEQVIELNVTTLEGMSPCEHLLYSDELPRRNDGRLSNHILQRYQHTELGGWWCSGIDVMSGEDDLWGCFKPKQPRLSYDRGKPIKYEHPPQTPTGIFALRVPLHLWATIAQQHGIHFTPEMIDNTQVDGGFWQWVIAHPSIPLCITEGAKKAGALLSAGYVAIALPGINNGYRTPKDEQGKRIGKSYLIPQLKKLTSGQREIYLTFDQDSKPNTIKAVNNAIRKLGYLLSQAGSQVKVIHWQPEQGKGVDDLLFNQGKKAFDYYYEKALPLEIWKAREVTQLTYAAEVELNCRYLPSLDIPNTAKLIGVKSAIGTGKTEALAKIVREAIAHNQKVLVIGHRIKLVEQLCQRFGLPYVTDIKENYLEQPLGYGLCIDSLHENYQAKFNPEDWRDALVIIDEIEQVIWHGLNSETCTNNRVAILRCFKKLIHTNLDSNGKIFVADADLSNVSLDYLIKLSGIDIKPFIIKNYWKPSQKETWSGYHYPETTPKRFLQNLVEHIREGGKPFVCLSAQKITSKWGTQTLELYLKKQFPTANILRIDSQSLTDPNHPAYQCITKLNDILINYDIVLSSPAIETGLSIDIKGHFTSVWCLAQGV
;
A
#
# COMPACT_ATOMS: atom_id res chain seq x y z
N MET A 1 19.02 36.00 2.97
CA MET A 1 18.39 35.69 1.67
C MET A 1 17.17 36.57 1.52
N ASN A 2 16.96 37.15 0.35
CA ASN A 2 15.70 37.80 0.02
C ASN A 2 14.59 36.71 0.00
N HIS A 3 13.57 36.84 0.85
CA HIS A 3 12.47 35.88 0.97
C HIS A 3 11.73 35.72 -0.36
N GLN A 4 11.62 36.80 -1.14
CA GLN A 4 11.04 36.80 -2.47
C GLN A 4 11.77 35.80 -3.39
N GLN A 5 13.10 35.87 -3.47
CA GLN A 5 13.88 34.92 -4.27
C GLN A 5 13.73 33.47 -3.77
N GLU A 6 13.60 33.28 -2.46
CA GLU A 6 13.37 31.94 -1.90
C GLU A 6 12.05 31.31 -2.36
N TRP A 7 10.99 32.11 -2.47
CA TRP A 7 9.67 31.67 -2.94
C TRP A 7 9.61 31.56 -4.47
N LEU A 8 10.25 32.49 -5.21
CA LEU A 8 10.40 32.40 -6.66
C LEU A 8 11.14 31.11 -7.07
N ASN A 9 12.17 30.72 -6.31
CA ASN A 9 12.88 29.45 -6.51
C ASN A 9 12.02 28.21 -6.23
N SER A 10 10.88 28.36 -5.55
CA SER A 10 9.85 27.32 -5.37
C SER A 10 8.72 27.45 -6.41
N CYS A 11 8.93 28.19 -7.51
CA CYS A 11 7.94 28.42 -8.57
C CYS A 11 6.63 29.09 -8.10
N VAL A 12 6.71 29.97 -7.11
CA VAL A 12 5.55 30.75 -6.66
C VAL A 12 5.45 32.06 -7.45
N ASP A 13 4.24 32.37 -7.92
CA ASP A 13 3.88 33.61 -8.59
C ASP A 13 4.19 34.82 -7.69
N GLU A 14 4.72 35.88 -8.29
CA GLU A 14 5.20 37.05 -7.56
C GLU A 14 4.09 37.72 -6.73
N GLN A 15 2.87 37.83 -7.27
CA GLN A 15 1.75 38.43 -6.53
C GLN A 15 1.27 37.52 -5.39
N VAL A 16 1.38 36.20 -5.52
CA VAL A 16 1.11 35.28 -4.40
C VAL A 16 2.12 35.53 -3.27
N ILE A 17 3.38 35.82 -3.58
CA ILE A 17 4.39 36.15 -2.56
C ILE A 17 4.02 37.47 -1.87
N GLU A 18 3.76 38.51 -2.65
CA GLU A 18 3.41 39.86 -2.14
C GLU A 18 2.17 39.85 -1.23
N LEU A 19 1.15 39.06 -1.58
CA LEU A 19 -0.11 38.97 -0.82
C LEU A 19 -0.01 38.15 0.48
N ASN A 20 1.04 37.32 0.64
CA ASN A 20 1.07 36.31 1.71
C ASN A 20 2.34 36.32 2.56
N VAL A 21 3.38 37.05 2.17
CA VAL A 21 4.69 37.01 2.82
C VAL A 21 5.13 38.41 3.21
N THR A 22 5.35 38.62 4.50
CA THR A 22 5.77 39.91 5.06
C THR A 22 7.14 39.77 5.70
N THR A 23 8.06 40.70 5.42
CA THR A 23 9.32 40.78 6.16
C THR A 23 9.07 41.36 7.54
N LEU A 24 9.51 40.64 8.58
CA LEU A 24 9.44 41.12 9.95
C LEU A 24 10.86 41.20 10.53
N GLU A 25 11.08 42.20 11.38
CA GLU A 25 12.33 42.45 12.10
C GLU A 25 12.09 43.20 13.41
N GLY A 26 13.11 43.23 14.28
CA GLY A 26 12.98 43.82 15.62
C GLY A 26 11.90 43.10 16.42
N MET A 27 10.99 43.84 17.05
CA MET A 27 9.94 43.25 17.90
C MET A 27 8.72 42.72 17.14
N SER A 28 8.55 43.05 15.86
CA SER A 28 7.37 42.68 15.07
C SER A 28 7.12 41.15 14.95
N PRO A 29 8.12 40.25 14.89
CA PRO A 29 7.86 38.81 14.94
C PRO A 29 7.19 38.36 16.24
N CYS A 30 7.50 39.00 17.37
CA CYS A 30 6.90 38.67 18.66
C CYS A 30 5.42 39.03 18.70
N GLU A 31 4.99 40.09 18.01
CA GLU A 31 3.57 40.47 17.91
C GLU A 31 2.76 39.43 17.15
N HIS A 32 3.36 38.80 16.13
CA HIS A 32 2.73 37.74 15.33
C HIS A 32 2.81 36.36 15.98
N LEU A 33 3.87 36.08 16.75
CA LEU A 33 4.06 34.78 17.39
C LEU A 33 3.42 34.70 18.78
N LEU A 34 3.59 35.73 19.62
CA LEU A 34 3.41 35.62 21.07
C LEU A 34 2.09 36.23 21.56
N TYR A 35 1.01 36.02 20.81
CA TYR A 35 -0.30 36.58 21.11
C TYR A 35 -1.17 35.70 22.02
N SER A 36 -0.84 34.42 22.23
CA SER A 36 -1.67 33.51 23.04
C SER A 36 -1.74 33.97 24.51
N ASP A 37 -2.95 33.96 25.06
CA ASP A 37 -3.22 34.28 26.47
C ASP A 37 -2.67 33.20 27.43
N GLU A 38 -2.43 31.99 26.94
CA GLU A 38 -1.85 30.89 27.73
C GLU A 38 -0.34 31.08 27.96
N LEU A 39 0.30 32.08 27.32
CA LEU A 39 1.71 32.34 27.52
C LEU A 39 2.01 32.85 28.93
N PRO A 40 3.05 32.34 29.61
CA PRO A 40 3.36 32.74 30.96
C PRO A 40 3.78 34.21 31.00
N ARG A 41 3.02 34.99 31.77
CA ARG A 41 3.20 36.43 31.99
C ARG A 41 3.56 36.72 33.44
N ARG A 42 4.24 37.84 33.66
CA ARG A 42 4.51 38.42 34.97
C ARG A 42 3.25 39.12 35.51
N ASN A 43 3.26 39.48 36.79
CA ASN A 43 2.16 40.21 37.43
C ASN A 43 1.84 41.57 36.79
N ASP A 44 2.79 42.16 36.06
CA ASP A 44 2.65 43.41 35.29
C ASP A 44 2.09 43.19 33.87
N GLY A 45 1.69 41.96 33.52
CA GLY A 45 1.13 41.60 32.22
C GLY A 45 2.17 41.31 31.11
N ARG A 46 3.45 41.61 31.36
CA ARG A 46 4.54 41.34 30.40
C ARG A 46 4.81 39.85 30.27
N LEU A 47 5.12 39.38 29.06
CA LEU A 47 5.62 38.02 28.83
C LEU A 47 6.84 37.72 29.70
N SER A 48 6.91 36.50 30.24
CA SER A 48 8.02 36.07 31.08
C SER A 48 9.37 36.18 30.35
N ASN A 49 10.44 36.47 31.11
CA ASN A 49 11.79 36.62 30.57
C ASN A 49 12.25 35.37 29.80
N HIS A 50 11.86 34.18 30.28
CA HIS A 50 12.19 32.92 29.60
C HIS A 50 11.57 32.82 28.19
N ILE A 51 10.31 33.24 28.01
CA ILE A 51 9.67 33.25 26.68
C ILE A 51 10.36 34.26 25.76
N LEU A 52 10.61 35.48 26.25
CA LEU A 52 11.29 36.50 25.47
C LEU A 52 12.69 36.04 25.04
N GLN A 53 13.48 35.47 25.95
CA GLN A 53 14.81 34.95 25.66
C GLN A 53 14.77 33.79 24.64
N ARG A 54 13.78 32.91 24.73
CA ARG A 54 13.60 31.80 23.78
C ARG A 54 13.35 32.30 22.35
N TYR A 55 12.61 33.40 22.19
CA TYR A 55 12.24 33.96 20.89
C TYR A 55 13.11 35.16 20.45
N GLN A 56 14.09 35.58 21.26
CA GLN A 56 14.99 36.71 20.95
C GLN A 56 15.68 36.58 19.57
N HIS A 57 16.01 35.36 19.15
CA HIS A 57 16.60 35.10 17.83
C HIS A 57 15.74 35.58 16.65
N THR A 58 14.42 35.73 16.85
CA THR A 58 13.50 36.21 15.82
C THR A 58 13.69 37.70 15.51
N GLU A 59 14.24 38.48 16.44
CA GLU A 59 14.47 39.92 16.28
C GLU A 59 15.49 40.26 15.18
N LEU A 60 16.35 39.31 14.85
CA LEU A 60 17.29 39.39 13.71
C LEU A 60 16.58 39.41 12.34
N GLY A 61 15.27 39.19 12.37
CA GLY A 61 14.36 39.27 11.25
C GLY A 61 14.21 37.96 10.50
N GLY A 62 13.34 37.99 9.51
CA GLY A 62 12.89 36.81 8.77
C GLY A 62 11.66 37.17 7.95
N TRP A 63 10.85 36.17 7.64
CA TRP A 63 9.58 36.41 6.97
C TRP A 63 8.44 35.68 7.67
N TRP A 64 7.28 36.32 7.70
CA TRP A 64 6.01 35.80 8.17
C TRP A 64 5.16 35.39 6.98
N CYS A 65 4.50 34.24 7.08
CA CYS A 65 3.48 33.81 6.13
C CYS A 65 2.19 33.45 6.87
N SER A 66 1.09 34.07 6.45
CA SER A 66 -0.27 33.76 6.90
C SER A 66 -1.23 33.81 5.70
N GLY A 67 -2.37 33.15 5.85
CA GLY A 67 -3.42 33.09 4.84
C GLY A 67 -4.74 33.70 5.33
N ILE A 68 -5.82 33.09 4.88
CA ILE A 68 -7.21 33.42 5.21
C ILE A 68 -7.77 32.39 6.18
N ASP A 69 -8.47 32.84 7.21
CA ASP A 69 -9.28 31.95 8.01
C ASP A 69 -10.51 31.57 7.20
N VAL A 70 -10.47 30.39 6.59
CA VAL A 70 -11.57 29.87 5.77
C VAL A 70 -12.90 29.80 6.52
N MET A 71 -12.90 29.87 7.86
CA MET A 71 -14.12 29.89 8.66
C MET A 71 -14.85 31.24 8.57
N SER A 72 -14.13 32.36 8.67
CA SER A 72 -14.66 33.73 8.67
C SER A 72 -14.55 34.42 7.30
N GLY A 73 -13.47 34.16 6.57
CA GLY A 73 -13.05 34.91 5.38
C GLY A 73 -12.05 36.03 5.64
N GLU A 74 -11.77 36.29 6.91
CA GLU A 74 -10.84 37.33 7.33
C GLU A 74 -9.38 36.85 7.30
N ASP A 75 -8.45 37.77 7.53
CA ASP A 75 -7.04 37.44 7.71
C ASP A 75 -6.86 36.42 8.86
N ASP A 76 -6.13 35.33 8.61
CA ASP A 76 -5.79 34.38 9.67
C ASP A 76 -4.70 34.99 10.56
N LEU A 77 -4.97 35.04 11.87
CA LEU A 77 -3.97 35.43 12.85
C LEU A 77 -2.86 34.38 12.97
N TRP A 78 -3.18 33.11 12.67
CA TRP A 78 -2.23 32.01 12.74
C TRP A 78 -1.38 31.92 11.47
N GLY A 79 -0.07 31.73 11.63
CA GLY A 79 0.85 31.58 10.51
C GLY A 79 2.17 30.93 10.88
N CYS A 80 3.21 31.21 10.11
CA CYS A 80 4.58 30.81 10.44
C CYS A 80 5.59 31.92 10.19
N PHE A 81 6.57 31.98 11.09
CA PHE A 81 7.75 32.81 10.95
C PHE A 81 8.95 31.95 10.58
N LYS A 82 9.65 32.30 9.49
CA LYS A 82 10.96 31.72 9.16
C LYS A 82 12.06 32.72 9.55
N PRO A 83 12.78 32.51 10.67
CA PRO A 83 13.85 33.41 11.08
C PRO A 83 15.05 33.31 10.12
N LYS A 84 15.79 34.42 9.94
CA LYS A 84 17.07 34.43 9.23
C LYS A 84 18.09 33.52 9.91
N GLN A 85 18.06 33.45 11.25
CA GLN A 85 18.91 32.60 12.07
C GLN A 85 18.06 31.66 12.94
N PRO A 86 17.76 30.44 12.46
CA PRO A 86 17.03 29.44 13.23
C PRO A 86 17.73 29.08 14.55
N ARG A 87 16.97 29.02 15.65
CA ARG A 87 17.46 28.41 16.89
C ARG A 87 17.48 26.89 16.80
N LEU A 88 18.24 26.26 17.69
CA LEU A 88 18.27 24.80 17.81
C LEU A 88 17.18 24.30 18.77
N SER A 89 16.63 23.13 18.47
CA SER A 89 15.75 22.38 19.36
C SER A 89 16.53 21.89 20.58
N TYR A 90 15.98 22.05 21.78
CA TYR A 90 16.64 21.65 23.03
C TYR A 90 16.91 20.13 23.10
N ASP A 91 15.98 19.30 22.57
CA ASP A 91 16.03 17.84 22.67
C ASP A 91 16.99 17.18 21.67
N ARG A 92 17.09 17.72 20.45
CA ARG A 92 17.83 17.07 19.34
C ARG A 92 18.95 17.90 18.74
N GLY A 93 19.16 19.13 19.22
CA GLY A 93 20.11 20.07 18.62
C GLY A 93 19.84 20.38 17.14
N LYS A 94 18.60 20.18 16.64
CA LYS A 94 18.25 20.39 15.23
C LYS A 94 17.74 21.81 15.00
N PRO A 95 18.09 22.46 13.88
CA PRO A 95 17.52 23.76 13.53
C PRO A 95 16.00 23.74 13.42
N ILE A 96 15.32 24.65 14.11
CA ILE A 96 13.87 24.89 13.99
C ILE A 96 13.67 25.89 12.86
N LYS A 97 13.41 25.37 11.66
CA LYS A 97 13.30 26.19 10.45
C LYS A 97 12.12 27.16 10.48
N TYR A 98 11.01 26.78 11.12
CA TYR A 98 9.79 27.57 11.19
C TYR A 98 9.31 27.65 12.64
N GLU A 99 8.99 28.85 13.09
CA GLU A 99 8.32 29.11 14.35
C GLU A 99 6.82 29.34 14.08
N HIS A 100 5.97 28.73 14.89
CA HIS A 100 4.53 28.96 14.88
C HIS A 100 4.12 29.58 16.21
N PRO A 101 2.99 30.30 16.29
CA PRO A 101 2.51 30.87 17.54
C PRO A 101 2.39 29.79 18.64
N PRO A 102 3.17 29.84 19.73
CA PRO A 102 3.11 28.84 20.78
C PRO A 102 1.77 28.87 21.52
N GLN A 103 1.34 27.71 22.01
CA GLN A 103 0.06 27.57 22.73
C GLN A 103 -1.13 28.07 21.92
N THR A 104 -1.10 27.79 20.62
CA THR A 104 -2.22 27.99 19.71
C THR A 104 -2.45 26.70 18.92
N PRO A 105 -3.71 26.34 18.62
CA PRO A 105 -3.98 25.22 17.73
C PRO A 105 -3.44 25.51 16.33
N THR A 106 -2.66 24.59 15.75
CA THR A 106 -2.14 24.80 14.39
C THR A 106 -3.24 24.81 13.33
N GLY A 107 -3.29 25.84 12.48
CA GLY A 107 -4.23 25.98 11.37
C GLY A 107 -3.74 25.34 10.06
N ILE A 108 -4.24 25.91 8.96
CA ILE A 108 -3.82 25.62 7.59
C ILE A 108 -3.28 26.89 6.95
N PHE A 109 -2.49 26.77 5.89
CA PHE A 109 -2.17 27.88 5.01
C PHE A 109 -3.14 27.88 3.84
N ALA A 110 -4.19 28.68 3.93
CA ALA A 110 -5.09 29.02 2.84
C ALA A 110 -4.67 30.38 2.28
N LEU A 111 -3.74 30.39 1.32
CA LEU A 111 -3.10 31.62 0.84
C LEU A 111 -4.08 32.50 0.05
N ARG A 112 -3.91 33.83 0.12
CA ARG A 112 -4.56 34.79 -0.78
C ARG A 112 -4.11 34.52 -2.21
N VAL A 113 -5.04 34.59 -3.16
CA VAL A 113 -4.80 34.26 -4.58
C VAL A 113 -5.09 35.48 -5.44
N PRO A 114 -4.14 35.94 -6.27
CA PRO A 114 -4.36 37.07 -7.17
C PRO A 114 -5.38 36.72 -8.26
N LEU A 115 -6.08 37.76 -8.75
CA LEU A 115 -7.21 37.59 -9.66
C LEU A 115 -6.87 36.84 -10.96
N HIS A 116 -5.65 36.99 -11.50
CA HIS A 116 -5.25 36.27 -12.72
C HIS A 116 -5.15 34.76 -12.51
N LEU A 117 -4.69 34.32 -11.33
CA LEU A 117 -4.65 32.89 -10.99
C LEU A 117 -6.06 32.37 -10.70
N TRP A 118 -6.90 33.14 -10.00
CA TRP A 118 -8.29 32.78 -9.81
C TRP A 118 -9.02 32.61 -11.15
N ALA A 119 -8.90 33.57 -12.06
CA ALA A 119 -9.47 33.47 -13.41
C ALA A 119 -8.96 32.24 -14.18
N THR A 120 -7.66 31.94 -14.06
CA THR A 120 -7.05 30.75 -14.67
C THR A 120 -7.66 29.45 -14.11
N ILE A 121 -7.80 29.35 -12.78
CA ILE A 121 -8.41 28.19 -12.12
C ILE A 121 -9.88 28.02 -12.53
N ALA A 122 -10.64 29.12 -12.55
CA ALA A 122 -12.03 29.10 -12.98
C ALA A 122 -12.16 28.59 -14.42
N GLN A 123 -11.33 29.10 -15.34
CA GLN A 123 -11.31 28.68 -16.74
C GLN A 123 -10.96 27.18 -16.89
N GLN A 124 -9.98 26.66 -16.14
CA GLN A 124 -9.60 25.24 -16.17
C GLN A 124 -10.74 24.31 -15.78
N HIS A 125 -11.65 24.78 -14.92
CA HIS A 125 -12.83 24.03 -14.48
C HIS A 125 -14.12 24.40 -15.23
N GLY A 126 -14.01 25.14 -16.34
CA GLY A 126 -15.16 25.51 -17.17
C GLY A 126 -16.11 26.51 -16.49
N ILE A 127 -15.64 27.25 -15.49
CA ILE A 127 -16.40 28.28 -14.78
C ILE A 127 -16.07 29.64 -15.41
N HIS A 128 -17.10 30.35 -15.86
CA HIS A 128 -16.94 31.68 -16.42
C HIS A 128 -16.61 32.68 -15.30
N PHE A 129 -15.41 33.25 -15.34
CA PHE A 129 -14.96 34.24 -14.37
C PHE A 129 -15.56 35.61 -14.69
N THR A 130 -16.31 36.19 -13.76
CA THR A 130 -16.90 37.53 -13.92
C THR A 130 -16.56 38.43 -12.73
N PRO A 131 -16.52 39.76 -12.91
CA PRO A 131 -16.20 40.71 -11.84
C PRO A 131 -17.12 40.60 -10.61
N GLU A 132 -18.37 40.16 -10.78
CA GLU A 132 -19.34 40.00 -9.69
C GLU A 132 -18.99 38.86 -8.73
N MET A 133 -18.08 37.97 -9.12
CA MET A 133 -17.56 36.92 -8.24
C MET A 133 -16.62 37.47 -7.16
N ILE A 134 -16.07 38.67 -7.37
CA ILE A 134 -15.12 39.30 -6.47
C ILE A 134 -15.89 40.04 -5.37
N ASP A 135 -15.71 39.59 -4.14
CA ASP A 135 -16.19 40.28 -2.95
C ASP A 135 -15.10 41.21 -2.42
N ASN A 136 -15.15 42.49 -2.80
CA ASN A 136 -14.19 43.50 -2.35
C ASN A 136 -14.27 43.81 -0.85
N THR A 137 -15.25 43.27 -0.12
CA THR A 137 -15.29 43.35 1.35
C THR A 137 -14.41 42.31 2.03
N GLN A 138 -14.04 41.24 1.31
CA GLN A 138 -13.14 40.19 1.78
C GLN A 138 -11.69 40.51 1.41
N VAL A 139 -10.77 40.21 2.33
CA VAL A 139 -9.32 40.45 2.17
C VAL A 139 -8.68 39.68 1.01
N ASP A 140 -9.26 38.56 0.58
CA ASP A 140 -8.82 37.76 -0.58
C ASP A 140 -9.74 37.92 -1.80
N GLY A 141 -10.65 38.88 -1.78
CA GLY A 141 -11.68 39.04 -2.82
C GLY A 141 -12.73 37.94 -2.82
N GLY A 142 -12.79 37.06 -1.80
CA GLY A 142 -13.75 35.98 -1.69
C GLY A 142 -13.32 34.67 -2.36
N PHE A 143 -12.04 34.50 -2.71
CA PHE A 143 -11.53 33.31 -3.39
C PHE A 143 -11.85 32.02 -2.62
N TRP A 144 -11.58 31.97 -1.31
CA TRP A 144 -11.83 30.73 -0.55
C TRP A 144 -13.32 30.43 -0.35
N GLN A 145 -14.17 31.44 -0.21
CA GLN A 145 -15.63 31.30 -0.20
C GLN A 145 -16.12 30.75 -1.53
N TRP A 146 -15.58 31.26 -2.64
CA TRP A 146 -15.85 30.74 -3.97
C TRP A 146 -15.42 29.29 -4.11
N VAL A 147 -14.21 28.92 -3.70
CA VAL A 147 -13.75 27.52 -3.70
C VAL A 147 -14.72 26.65 -2.90
N ILE A 148 -15.11 27.04 -1.69
CA ILE A 148 -16.04 26.31 -0.82
C ILE A 148 -17.40 26.10 -1.51
N ALA A 149 -17.91 27.12 -2.20
CA ALA A 149 -19.16 27.06 -2.96
C ALA A 149 -19.09 26.16 -4.22
N HIS A 150 -17.88 25.81 -4.69
CA HIS A 150 -17.66 24.99 -5.88
C HIS A 150 -16.97 23.66 -5.51
N PRO A 151 -17.70 22.66 -4.94
CA PRO A 151 -17.13 21.37 -4.56
C PRO A 151 -16.66 20.51 -5.74
N SER A 152 -17.02 20.88 -6.98
CA SER A 152 -16.49 20.27 -8.20
C SER A 152 -15.01 20.59 -8.46
N ILE A 153 -14.47 21.65 -7.86
CA ILE A 153 -13.05 22.00 -7.98
C ILE A 153 -12.24 21.13 -7.01
N PRO A 154 -11.29 20.30 -7.46
CA PRO A 154 -10.51 19.49 -6.56
C PRO A 154 -9.58 20.32 -5.67
N LEU A 155 -9.25 19.80 -4.49
CA LEU A 155 -8.33 20.44 -3.55
C LEU A 155 -7.06 19.62 -3.36
N CYS A 156 -5.90 20.24 -3.59
CA CYS A 156 -4.61 19.68 -3.22
C CYS A 156 -4.27 20.03 -1.76
N ILE A 157 -3.78 19.04 -1.00
CA ILE A 157 -3.28 19.25 0.37
C ILE A 157 -1.81 18.83 0.43
N THR A 158 -0.95 19.80 0.70
CA THR A 158 0.50 19.60 0.85
C THR A 158 1.01 20.00 2.24
N GLU A 159 2.33 19.97 2.43
CA GLU A 159 3.02 20.42 3.65
C GLU A 159 3.93 21.63 3.36
N GLY A 160 3.72 22.73 4.07
CA GLY A 160 4.47 23.98 3.94
C GLY A 160 3.91 24.95 2.90
N ALA A 161 3.87 26.24 3.28
CA ALA A 161 3.20 27.29 2.52
C ALA A 161 3.76 27.48 1.10
N LYS A 162 5.09 27.39 0.90
CA LYS A 162 5.71 27.51 -0.44
C LYS A 162 5.18 26.48 -1.43
N LYS A 163 4.89 25.27 -0.98
CA LYS A 163 4.36 24.18 -1.83
C LYS A 163 2.92 24.44 -2.24
N ALA A 164 2.10 24.97 -1.33
CA ALA A 164 0.75 25.41 -1.67
C ALA A 164 0.80 26.59 -2.65
N GLY A 165 1.69 27.56 -2.43
CA GLY A 165 1.94 28.66 -3.36
C GLY A 165 2.34 28.18 -4.75
N ALA A 166 3.23 27.19 -4.83
CA ALA A 166 3.68 26.61 -6.11
C ALA A 166 2.53 25.94 -6.87
N LEU A 167 1.68 25.19 -6.17
CA LEU A 167 0.49 24.56 -6.74
C LEU A 167 -0.55 25.60 -7.21
N LEU A 168 -0.83 26.63 -6.40
CA LEU A 168 -1.71 27.73 -6.77
C LEU A 168 -1.20 28.45 -8.03
N SER A 169 0.09 28.71 -8.09
CA SER A 169 0.77 29.34 -9.24
C SER A 169 0.71 28.46 -10.49
N ALA A 170 0.69 27.14 -10.32
CA ALA A 170 0.46 26.18 -11.39
C ALA A 170 -1.03 26.00 -11.74
N GLY A 171 -1.96 26.73 -11.10
CA GLY A 171 -3.40 26.66 -11.39
C GLY A 171 -4.16 25.55 -10.65
N TYR A 172 -3.61 25.01 -9.56
CA TYR A 172 -4.29 24.04 -8.72
C TYR A 172 -4.70 24.67 -7.39
N VAL A 173 -5.98 24.54 -7.02
CA VAL A 173 -6.43 24.97 -5.69
C VAL A 173 -5.72 24.13 -4.63
N ALA A 174 -4.94 24.78 -3.77
CA ALA A 174 -4.10 24.09 -2.80
C ALA A 174 -4.05 24.80 -1.46
N ILE A 175 -4.04 24.00 -0.39
CA ILE A 175 -3.72 24.44 0.96
C ILE A 175 -2.47 23.69 1.47
N ALA A 176 -1.79 24.27 2.45
CA ALA A 176 -0.72 23.58 3.15
C ALA A 176 -1.04 23.34 4.62
N LEU A 177 -0.55 22.21 5.13
CA LEU A 177 -0.44 21.94 6.55
C LEU A 177 0.96 22.34 7.05
N PRO A 178 1.11 22.82 8.30
CA PRO A 178 2.44 23.05 8.90
C PRO A 178 3.21 21.74 9.14
N GLY A 179 2.51 20.61 9.17
CA GLY A 179 3.09 19.28 9.21
C GLY A 179 2.07 18.23 8.80
N ILE A 180 2.55 17.08 8.33
CA ILE A 180 1.74 15.98 7.78
C ILE A 180 0.63 15.47 8.72
N ASN A 181 0.76 15.66 10.03
CA ASN A 181 -0.21 15.21 11.03
C ASN A 181 -1.14 16.32 11.52
N ASN A 182 -1.03 17.55 11.00
CA ASN A 182 -1.72 18.72 11.55
C ASN A 182 -3.12 18.93 10.98
N GLY A 183 -3.50 18.19 9.93
CA GLY A 183 -4.86 18.19 9.36
C GLY A 183 -5.93 17.52 10.25
N TYR A 184 -5.53 16.88 11.35
CA TYR A 184 -6.45 16.27 12.29
C TYR A 184 -6.01 16.48 13.75
N ARG A 185 -6.91 16.20 14.69
CA ARG A 185 -6.63 16.15 16.12
C ARG A 185 -6.84 14.75 16.66
N THR A 186 -6.10 14.41 17.69
CA THR A 186 -6.26 13.17 18.44
C THR A 186 -6.43 13.55 19.91
N PRO A 187 -7.63 13.39 20.49
CA PRO A 187 -7.86 13.69 21.91
C PRO A 187 -6.86 12.94 22.80
N LYS A 188 -6.27 13.68 23.72
CA LYS A 188 -5.31 13.17 24.71
C LYS A 188 -5.66 13.70 26.10
N ASP A 189 -5.36 12.94 27.13
CA ASP A 189 -5.38 13.41 28.51
C ASP A 189 -4.14 14.26 28.84
N GLU A 190 -4.07 14.74 30.08
CA GLU A 190 -2.96 15.55 30.61
C GLU A 190 -1.62 14.81 30.57
N GLN A 191 -1.63 13.47 30.58
CA GLN A 191 -0.43 12.63 30.47
C GLN A 191 -0.06 12.34 29.00
N GLY A 192 -0.81 12.89 28.04
CA GLY A 192 -0.60 12.70 26.61
C GLY A 192 -1.11 11.37 26.05
N LYS A 193 -1.80 10.56 26.86
CA LYS A 193 -2.38 9.29 26.45
C LYS A 193 -3.67 9.54 25.67
N ARG A 194 -3.87 8.77 24.61
CA ARG A 194 -5.04 8.90 23.73
C ARG A 194 -6.32 8.51 24.47
N ILE A 195 -7.30 9.41 24.45
CA ILE A 195 -8.61 9.21 25.10
C ILE A 195 -9.79 9.21 24.12
N GLY A 196 -9.56 9.46 22.83
CA GLY A 196 -10.64 9.56 21.85
C GLY A 196 -10.27 9.22 20.41
N LYS A 197 -11.29 9.21 19.55
CA LYS A 197 -11.16 9.07 18.10
C LYS A 197 -10.56 10.34 17.50
N SER A 198 -9.72 10.18 16.50
CA SER A 198 -9.19 11.33 15.76
C SER A 198 -10.27 11.97 14.89
N TYR A 199 -10.19 13.27 14.67
CA TYR A 199 -11.14 14.03 13.86
C TYR A 199 -10.43 15.13 13.05
N LEU A 200 -10.96 15.48 11.88
CA LEU A 200 -10.43 16.59 11.06
C LEU A 200 -10.53 17.92 11.81
N ILE A 201 -9.56 18.80 11.59
CA ILE A 201 -9.66 20.19 12.04
C ILE A 201 -10.85 20.90 11.38
N PRO A 202 -11.44 21.93 12.03
CA PRO A 202 -12.62 22.63 11.51
C PRO A 202 -12.45 23.15 10.07
N GLN A 203 -11.28 23.71 9.75
CA GLN A 203 -10.97 24.25 8.43
C GLN A 203 -11.07 23.19 7.32
N LEU A 204 -10.49 22.00 7.55
CA LEU A 204 -10.61 20.90 6.59
C LEU A 204 -12.04 20.36 6.49
N LYS A 205 -12.81 20.35 7.59
CA LYS A 205 -14.23 19.97 7.52
C LYS A 205 -15.01 20.93 6.61
N LYS A 206 -14.74 22.23 6.67
CA LYS A 206 -15.40 23.22 5.81
C LYS A 206 -15.06 22.98 4.33
N LEU A 207 -13.78 22.72 4.04
CA LEU A 207 -13.26 22.49 2.68
C LEU A 207 -13.61 21.12 2.06
N THR A 208 -14.07 20.16 2.86
CA THR A 208 -14.38 18.77 2.40
C THR A 208 -15.85 18.55 2.04
N SER A 209 -16.70 19.57 2.21
CA SER A 209 -18.13 19.51 1.90
C SER A 209 -18.42 19.20 0.42
N GLY A 210 -19.53 18.52 0.14
CA GLY A 210 -20.03 18.32 -1.23
C GLY A 210 -19.34 17.22 -2.06
N GLN A 211 -18.77 16.19 -1.41
CA GLN A 211 -18.06 15.09 -2.08
C GLN A 211 -16.84 15.51 -2.92
N ARG A 212 -16.18 16.61 -2.54
CA ARG A 212 -15.01 17.15 -3.23
C ARG A 212 -13.91 16.09 -3.42
N GLU A 213 -13.28 16.09 -4.59
CA GLU A 213 -12.05 15.33 -4.82
C GLU A 213 -10.86 15.99 -4.12
N ILE A 214 -10.08 15.21 -3.38
CA ILE A 214 -8.92 15.69 -2.62
C ILE A 214 -7.68 14.93 -3.04
N TYR A 215 -6.64 15.67 -3.37
CA TYR A 215 -5.34 15.17 -3.78
C TYR A 215 -4.33 15.41 -2.66
N LEU A 216 -3.83 14.34 -2.06
CA LEU A 216 -2.74 14.42 -1.09
C LEU A 216 -1.40 14.50 -1.82
N THR A 217 -0.67 15.59 -1.59
CA THR A 217 0.59 15.97 -2.26
C THR A 217 1.70 16.23 -1.24
N PHE A 218 1.95 15.24 -0.37
CA PHE A 218 3.04 15.28 0.62
C PHE A 218 4.40 14.95 -0.01
N ASP A 219 5.48 15.24 0.73
CA ASP A 219 6.85 15.09 0.25
C ASP A 219 7.22 13.63 -0.10
N GLN A 220 8.02 13.47 -1.16
CA GLN A 220 8.67 12.20 -1.50
C GLN A 220 9.98 12.07 -0.74
N ASP A 221 9.92 11.42 0.43
CA ASP A 221 11.11 11.10 1.21
C ASP A 221 11.80 9.81 0.73
N SER A 222 13.13 9.76 0.88
CA SER A 222 13.94 8.56 0.58
C SER A 222 14.28 7.74 1.83
N LYS A 223 14.10 8.31 3.03
CA LYS A 223 14.45 7.64 4.30
C LYS A 223 13.31 6.71 4.73
N PRO A 224 13.56 5.40 4.98
CA PRO A 224 12.51 4.43 5.28
C PRO A 224 11.59 4.82 6.45
N ASN A 225 12.15 5.35 7.55
CA ASN A 225 11.36 5.78 8.70
C ASN A 225 10.49 7.01 8.39
N THR A 226 10.97 7.92 7.54
CA THR A 226 10.20 9.08 7.12
C THR A 226 9.08 8.69 6.16
N ILE A 227 9.36 7.82 5.18
CA ILE A 227 8.36 7.23 4.28
C ILE A 227 7.24 6.58 5.10
N LYS A 228 7.58 5.73 6.08
CA LYS A 228 6.60 5.11 6.98
C LYS A 228 5.75 6.16 7.73
N ALA A 229 6.35 7.24 8.20
CA ALA A 229 5.63 8.31 8.89
C ALA A 229 4.68 9.08 7.96
N VAL A 230 5.14 9.45 6.75
CA VAL A 230 4.33 10.10 5.71
C VAL A 230 3.16 9.20 5.30
N ASN A 231 3.43 7.92 5.01
CA ASN A 231 2.38 6.98 4.60
C ASN A 231 1.34 6.77 5.71
N ASN A 232 1.75 6.76 6.98
CA ASN A 232 0.81 6.72 8.11
C ASN A 232 -0.04 7.99 8.23
N ALA A 233 0.54 9.16 7.97
CA ALA A 233 -0.19 10.42 7.94
C ALA A 233 -1.21 10.44 6.79
N ILE A 234 -0.81 10.03 5.58
CA ILE A 234 -1.70 9.87 4.40
C ILE A 234 -2.85 8.92 4.73
N ARG A 235 -2.58 7.74 5.29
CA ARG A 235 -3.64 6.78 5.67
C ARG A 235 -4.65 7.39 6.63
N LYS A 236 -4.17 8.07 7.67
CA LYS A 236 -5.02 8.62 8.72
C LYS A 236 -5.81 9.84 8.25
N LEU A 237 -5.16 10.77 7.58
CA LEU A 237 -5.81 11.95 7.02
C LEU A 237 -6.81 11.53 5.92
N GLY A 238 -6.37 10.70 4.97
CA GLY A 238 -7.21 10.19 3.89
C GLY A 238 -8.43 9.42 4.39
N TYR A 239 -8.30 8.61 5.45
CA TYR A 239 -9.44 7.97 6.10
C TYR A 239 -10.44 9.01 6.63
N LEU A 240 -9.98 10.02 7.36
CA LEU A 240 -10.85 11.05 7.94
C LEU A 240 -11.52 11.93 6.86
N LEU A 241 -10.82 12.24 5.77
CA LEU A 241 -11.36 12.95 4.61
C LEU A 241 -12.43 12.10 3.90
N SER A 242 -12.18 10.80 3.73
CA SER A 242 -13.17 9.88 3.13
C SER A 242 -14.42 9.76 4.01
N GLN A 243 -14.26 9.74 5.33
CA GLN A 243 -15.38 9.77 6.29
C GLN A 243 -16.17 11.08 6.25
N ALA A 244 -15.53 12.19 5.86
CA ALA A 244 -16.19 13.47 5.61
C ALA A 244 -16.91 13.53 4.24
N GLY A 245 -16.84 12.45 3.45
CA GLY A 245 -17.51 12.32 2.15
C GLY A 245 -16.65 12.65 0.93
N SER A 246 -15.38 13.02 1.11
CA SER A 246 -14.47 13.36 0.00
C SER A 246 -13.92 12.12 -0.71
N GLN A 247 -13.66 12.25 -2.01
CA GLN A 247 -12.94 11.23 -2.77
C GLN A 247 -11.44 11.52 -2.70
N VAL A 248 -10.67 10.65 -2.03
CA VAL A 248 -9.25 10.91 -1.78
C VAL A 248 -8.38 10.18 -2.78
N LYS A 249 -7.48 10.93 -3.42
CA LYS A 249 -6.40 10.43 -4.28
C LYS A 249 -5.04 10.83 -3.70
N VAL A 250 -4.02 10.03 -4.00
CA VAL A 250 -2.63 10.27 -3.58
C VAL A 250 -1.78 10.46 -4.83
N ILE A 251 -1.10 11.59 -4.90
CA ILE A 251 -0.14 11.88 -5.98
C ILE A 251 1.22 11.35 -5.56
N HIS A 252 1.89 10.63 -6.48
CA HIS A 252 3.21 10.07 -6.25
C HIS A 252 4.07 10.21 -7.51
N TRP A 253 5.20 10.91 -7.38
CA TRP A 253 6.22 11.07 -8.42
C TRP A 253 7.53 10.40 -8.00
N GLN A 254 8.49 10.35 -8.92
CA GLN A 254 9.79 9.73 -8.65
C GLN A 254 10.61 10.63 -7.73
N PRO A 255 11.17 10.12 -6.60
CA PRO A 255 11.95 10.94 -5.65
C PRO A 255 13.11 11.72 -6.29
N GLU A 256 13.67 11.22 -7.39
CA GLU A 256 14.76 11.85 -8.15
C GLU A 256 14.32 13.17 -8.83
N GLN A 257 13.03 13.38 -9.01
CA GLN A 257 12.48 14.58 -9.65
C GLN A 257 12.29 15.74 -8.67
N GLY A 258 12.41 15.50 -7.37
CA GLY A 258 12.25 16.52 -6.34
C GLY A 258 11.62 15.95 -5.07
N LYS A 259 12.00 16.47 -3.90
CA LYS A 259 11.42 16.04 -2.63
C LYS A 259 10.02 16.62 -2.46
N GLY A 260 9.88 17.93 -2.59
CA GLY A 260 8.62 18.64 -2.55
C GLY A 260 7.96 18.75 -3.92
N VAL A 261 6.66 19.07 -3.94
CA VAL A 261 5.96 19.38 -5.20
C VAL A 261 6.48 20.67 -5.85
N ASP A 262 6.98 21.61 -5.04
CA ASP A 262 7.69 22.80 -5.53
C ASP A 262 9.00 22.42 -6.23
N ASP A 263 9.76 21.46 -5.68
CA ASP A 263 10.95 20.92 -6.36
C ASP A 263 10.59 20.23 -7.69
N LEU A 264 9.51 19.45 -7.73
CA LEU A 264 9.03 18.81 -8.97
C LEU A 264 8.67 19.85 -10.03
N LEU A 265 7.92 20.89 -9.65
CA LEU A 265 7.53 21.98 -10.55
C LEU A 265 8.76 22.74 -11.05
N PHE A 266 9.75 22.98 -10.18
CA PHE A 266 11.01 23.63 -10.56
C PHE A 266 11.84 22.78 -11.51
N ASN A 267 12.01 21.49 -11.22
CA ASN A 267 12.90 20.60 -11.97
C ASN A 267 12.29 20.09 -13.28
N GLN A 268 10.97 19.88 -13.33
CA GLN A 268 10.29 19.17 -14.42
C GLN A 268 9.14 19.97 -15.06
N GLY A 269 8.75 21.10 -14.47
CA GLY A 269 7.69 21.97 -14.97
C GLY A 269 6.27 21.45 -14.72
N LYS A 270 5.28 22.30 -15.00
CA LYS A 270 3.85 22.02 -14.80
C LYS A 270 3.39 20.72 -15.47
N LYS A 271 3.80 20.46 -16.71
CA LYS A 271 3.39 19.26 -17.47
C LYS A 271 3.71 17.95 -16.74
N ALA A 272 4.80 17.90 -15.98
CA ALA A 272 5.15 16.74 -15.19
C ALA A 272 4.18 16.55 -14.02
N PHE A 273 3.79 17.63 -13.33
CA PHE A 273 2.78 17.57 -12.29
C PHE A 273 1.40 17.18 -12.87
N ASP A 274 0.99 17.74 -14.02
CA ASP A 274 -0.26 17.38 -14.71
C ASP A 274 -0.35 15.86 -14.94
N TYR A 275 0.72 15.24 -15.43
CA TYR A 275 0.82 13.79 -15.62
C TYR A 275 0.60 12.99 -14.33
N TYR A 276 1.22 13.41 -13.22
CA TYR A 276 1.06 12.73 -11.93
C TYR A 276 -0.28 13.00 -11.27
N TYR A 277 -0.86 14.17 -11.51
CA TYR A 277 -2.20 14.54 -11.09
C TYR A 277 -3.26 13.65 -11.76
N GLU A 278 -3.16 13.44 -13.08
CA GLU A 278 -4.04 12.54 -13.83
C GLU A 278 -3.88 11.08 -13.40
N LYS A 279 -2.65 10.65 -13.08
CA LYS A 279 -2.34 9.28 -12.62
C LYS A 279 -2.47 9.08 -11.11
N ALA A 280 -3.01 10.05 -10.39
CA ALA A 280 -3.17 9.95 -8.94
C ALA A 280 -4.00 8.73 -8.57
N LEU A 281 -3.53 7.96 -7.59
CA LEU A 281 -4.18 6.71 -7.21
C LEU A 281 -5.28 6.99 -6.18
N PRO A 282 -6.50 6.45 -6.35
CA PRO A 282 -7.48 6.39 -5.28
C PRO A 282 -6.87 5.81 -4.00
N LEU A 283 -7.25 6.33 -2.84
CA LEU A 283 -6.64 5.99 -1.55
C LEU A 283 -6.56 4.47 -1.30
N GLU A 284 -7.61 3.72 -1.64
CA GLU A 284 -7.63 2.26 -1.46
C GLU A 284 -6.67 1.53 -2.39
N ILE A 285 -6.54 1.98 -3.65
CA ILE A 285 -5.56 1.42 -4.60
C ILE A 285 -4.13 1.75 -4.14
N TRP A 286 -3.91 2.98 -3.67
CA TRP A 286 -2.62 3.38 -3.12
C TRP A 286 -2.23 2.55 -1.88
N LYS A 287 -3.18 2.31 -0.95
CA LYS A 287 -2.97 1.43 0.22
C LYS A 287 -2.65 0.00 -0.18
N ALA A 288 -3.34 -0.54 -1.19
CA ALA A 288 -3.08 -1.89 -1.69
C ALA A 288 -1.68 -1.99 -2.31
N ARG A 289 -1.28 -1.01 -3.12
CA ARG A 289 0.05 -0.96 -3.74
C ARG A 289 1.18 -0.92 -2.70
N GLU A 290 0.96 -0.28 -1.57
CA GLU A 290 1.94 -0.24 -0.47
C GLU A 290 2.20 -1.61 0.15
N VAL A 291 1.16 -2.42 0.34
CA VAL A 291 1.31 -3.74 1.00
C VAL A 291 1.86 -4.81 0.06
N THR A 292 1.73 -4.65 -1.26
CA THR A 292 2.22 -5.62 -2.26
C THR A 292 3.62 -5.28 -2.81
N GLN A 293 4.26 -4.23 -2.32
CA GLN A 293 5.55 -3.77 -2.82
C GLN A 293 6.73 -4.48 -2.14
N LEU A 294 7.76 -4.75 -2.95
CA LEU A 294 9.08 -5.19 -2.50
C LEU A 294 10.08 -4.07 -2.76
N THR A 295 10.53 -3.40 -1.70
CA THR A 295 11.44 -2.25 -1.75
C THR A 295 12.84 -2.56 -1.23
N TYR A 296 13.09 -3.79 -0.76
CA TYR A 296 14.46 -4.25 -0.55
C TYR A 296 15.22 -4.18 -1.88
N ALA A 297 16.46 -3.69 -1.82
CA ALA A 297 17.34 -3.67 -2.99
C ALA A 297 17.55 -5.11 -3.49
N ALA A 298 17.46 -5.33 -4.79
CA ALA A 298 17.75 -6.63 -5.38
C ALA A 298 19.26 -6.80 -5.50
N GLU A 299 19.80 -7.86 -4.87
CA GLU A 299 21.19 -8.28 -5.07
C GLU A 299 21.37 -8.96 -6.43
N VAL A 300 20.33 -9.61 -6.95
CA VAL A 300 20.32 -10.23 -8.28
C VAL A 300 19.08 -9.76 -9.04
N GLU A 301 19.32 -9.06 -10.15
CA GLU A 301 18.27 -8.64 -11.08
C GLU A 301 18.32 -9.49 -12.35
N LEU A 302 17.18 -10.08 -12.70
CA LEU A 302 17.03 -10.95 -13.87
C LEU A 302 15.91 -10.41 -14.76
N ASN A 303 15.97 -10.74 -16.05
CA ASN A 303 14.87 -10.51 -16.99
C ASN A 303 14.80 -11.67 -17.98
N CYS A 304 14.43 -12.84 -17.48
CA CYS A 304 14.38 -14.07 -18.25
C CYS A 304 13.10 -14.85 -17.97
N ARG A 305 12.58 -15.54 -18.98
CA ARG A 305 11.36 -16.33 -18.84
C ARG A 305 11.52 -17.41 -17.79
N TYR A 306 12.63 -18.13 -17.80
CA TYR A 306 12.92 -19.18 -16.82
C TYR A 306 14.14 -18.80 -16.00
N LEU A 307 14.03 -18.92 -14.68
CA LEU A 307 15.13 -18.61 -13.78
C LEU A 307 16.35 -19.50 -14.08
N PRO A 308 17.56 -18.93 -14.15
CA PRO A 308 18.80 -19.68 -14.33
C PRO A 308 19.18 -20.41 -13.03
N SER A 309 20.37 -21.00 -13.00
CA SER A 309 20.97 -21.36 -11.70
C SER A 309 21.19 -20.08 -10.88
N LEU A 310 20.91 -20.15 -9.58
CA LEU A 310 20.99 -18.99 -8.69
C LEU A 310 22.28 -19.10 -7.87
N ASP A 311 23.25 -18.24 -8.16
CA ASP A 311 24.51 -18.18 -7.41
C ASP A 311 24.30 -17.37 -6.13
N ILE A 312 24.14 -18.08 -5.01
CA ILE A 312 23.76 -17.49 -3.73
C ILE A 312 24.93 -17.56 -2.76
N PRO A 313 25.39 -16.42 -2.21
CA PRO A 313 26.48 -16.42 -1.24
C PRO A 313 26.18 -17.31 -0.02
N ASN A 314 27.20 -18.01 0.48
CA ASN A 314 27.04 -18.84 1.69
C ASN A 314 26.65 -18.04 2.94
N THR A 315 26.92 -16.74 2.96
CA THR A 315 26.54 -15.82 4.03
C THR A 315 25.05 -15.44 4.01
N ALA A 316 24.35 -15.65 2.89
CA ALA A 316 22.92 -15.36 2.78
C ALA A 316 22.12 -16.41 3.58
N LYS A 317 21.29 -15.94 4.52
CA LYS A 317 20.45 -16.80 5.37
C LYS A 317 18.97 -16.73 4.99
N LEU A 318 18.43 -15.54 4.76
CA LEU A 318 17.06 -15.33 4.27
C LEU A 318 17.13 -14.90 2.81
N ILE A 319 16.65 -15.76 1.91
CA ILE A 319 16.67 -15.54 0.47
C ILE A 319 15.23 -15.38 -0.03
N GLY A 320 14.95 -14.25 -0.67
CA GLY A 320 13.65 -13.95 -1.28
C GLY A 320 13.72 -13.98 -2.81
N VAL A 321 12.89 -14.81 -3.44
CA VAL A 321 12.78 -14.89 -4.91
C VAL A 321 11.45 -14.30 -5.36
N LYS A 322 11.50 -13.11 -5.98
CA LYS A 322 10.35 -12.49 -6.64
C LYS A 322 10.39 -12.77 -8.14
N SER A 323 9.51 -13.63 -8.63
CA SER A 323 9.47 -13.98 -10.06
C SER A 323 8.06 -14.40 -10.49
N ALA A 324 7.61 -13.95 -11.66
CA ALA A 324 6.25 -14.16 -12.15
C ALA A 324 5.83 -15.66 -12.19
N ILE A 325 4.52 -15.92 -12.24
CA ILE A 325 4.01 -17.29 -12.42
C ILE A 325 4.53 -17.87 -13.73
N GLY A 326 4.82 -19.18 -13.76
CA GLY A 326 5.33 -19.85 -14.96
C GLY A 326 6.80 -19.58 -15.30
N THR A 327 7.55 -18.92 -14.42
CA THR A 327 8.97 -18.58 -14.66
C THR A 327 9.99 -19.60 -14.12
N GLY A 328 9.53 -20.79 -13.73
CA GLY A 328 10.41 -21.84 -13.22
C GLY A 328 10.95 -21.61 -11.81
N LYS A 329 10.23 -20.89 -10.94
CA LYS A 329 10.58 -20.74 -9.50
C LYS A 329 10.82 -22.09 -8.83
N THR A 330 9.85 -22.98 -8.92
CA THR A 330 9.92 -24.33 -8.35
C THR A 330 11.08 -25.13 -8.93
N GLU A 331 11.40 -24.98 -10.23
CA GLU A 331 12.54 -25.66 -10.86
C GLU A 331 13.89 -25.13 -10.35
N ALA A 332 13.98 -23.82 -10.10
CA ALA A 332 15.17 -23.24 -9.47
C ALA A 332 15.34 -23.76 -8.04
N LEU A 333 14.26 -23.80 -7.25
CA LEU A 333 14.28 -24.38 -5.90
C LEU A 333 14.66 -25.86 -5.91
N ALA A 334 14.21 -26.65 -6.89
CA ALA A 334 14.55 -28.06 -7.01
C ALA A 334 16.06 -28.30 -7.19
N LYS A 335 16.79 -27.38 -7.83
CA LYS A 335 18.26 -27.44 -7.92
C LYS A 335 18.90 -27.22 -6.56
N ILE A 336 18.44 -26.21 -5.82
CA ILE A 336 18.92 -25.86 -4.49
C ILE A 336 18.68 -27.01 -3.49
N VAL A 337 17.50 -27.63 -3.55
CA VAL A 337 17.17 -28.78 -2.70
C VAL A 337 18.07 -29.97 -3.03
N ARG A 338 18.32 -30.26 -4.32
CA ARG A 338 19.25 -31.33 -4.72
C ARG A 338 20.66 -31.09 -4.21
N GLU A 339 21.16 -29.86 -4.28
CA GLU A 339 22.47 -29.49 -3.73
C GLU A 339 22.51 -29.68 -2.21
N ALA A 340 21.47 -29.27 -1.47
CA ALA A 340 21.41 -29.47 -0.03
C ALA A 340 21.41 -30.95 0.35
N ILE A 341 20.63 -31.79 -0.35
CA ILE A 341 20.62 -33.24 -0.14
C ILE A 341 22.00 -33.85 -0.43
N ALA A 342 22.66 -33.43 -1.52
CA ALA A 342 24.00 -33.90 -1.86
C ALA A 342 25.06 -33.55 -0.79
N HIS A 343 24.85 -32.45 -0.06
CA HIS A 343 25.70 -32.04 1.07
C HIS A 343 25.21 -32.57 2.44
N ASN A 344 24.27 -33.53 2.45
CA ASN A 344 23.70 -34.12 3.66
C ASN A 344 23.05 -33.07 4.61
N GLN A 345 22.53 -31.98 4.03
CA GLN A 345 21.81 -30.94 4.76
C GLN A 345 20.31 -31.30 4.84
N LYS A 346 19.71 -31.11 6.02
CA LYS A 346 18.27 -31.36 6.20
C LYS A 346 17.43 -30.39 5.38
N VAL A 347 16.33 -30.87 4.79
CA VAL A 347 15.43 -30.03 3.98
C VAL A 347 13.99 -30.08 4.47
N LEU A 348 13.41 -28.93 4.79
CA LEU A 348 12.01 -28.79 5.19
C LEU A 348 11.25 -27.96 4.16
N VAL A 349 10.16 -28.50 3.61
CA VAL A 349 9.28 -27.79 2.69
C VAL A 349 7.98 -27.44 3.40
N ILE A 350 7.59 -26.17 3.40
CA ILE A 350 6.34 -25.71 4.02
C ILE A 350 5.47 -25.10 2.94
N GLY A 351 4.22 -25.55 2.88
CA GLY A 351 3.18 -24.92 2.06
C GLY A 351 1.87 -24.78 2.82
N HIS A 352 0.81 -24.38 2.11
CA HIS A 352 -0.50 -24.08 2.71
C HIS A 352 -1.61 -25.08 2.31
N ARG A 353 -1.33 -26.00 1.37
CA ARG A 353 -2.24 -27.10 0.97
C ARG A 353 -1.47 -28.41 0.88
N ILE A 354 -2.04 -29.47 1.45
CA ILE A 354 -1.45 -30.83 1.44
C ILE A 354 -1.08 -31.27 0.02
N LYS A 355 -2.04 -31.26 -0.92
CA LYS A 355 -1.83 -31.73 -2.30
C LYS A 355 -0.78 -30.93 -3.08
N LEU A 356 -0.68 -29.63 -2.82
CA LEU A 356 0.33 -28.77 -3.44
C LEU A 356 1.72 -29.13 -2.89
N VAL A 357 1.84 -29.31 -1.57
CA VAL A 357 3.11 -29.69 -0.94
C VAL A 357 3.56 -31.09 -1.37
N GLU A 358 2.65 -32.06 -1.51
CA GLU A 358 2.95 -33.38 -2.07
C GLU A 358 3.56 -33.27 -3.48
N GLN A 359 3.01 -32.41 -4.33
CA GLN A 359 3.57 -32.17 -5.68
C GLN A 359 4.96 -31.51 -5.64
N LEU A 360 5.17 -30.55 -4.73
CA LEU A 360 6.49 -29.94 -4.52
C LEU A 360 7.51 -30.98 -4.02
N CYS A 361 7.12 -31.79 -3.04
CA CYS A 361 7.89 -32.92 -2.52
C CYS A 361 8.32 -33.89 -3.62
N GLN A 362 7.38 -34.30 -4.49
CA GLN A 362 7.67 -35.17 -5.62
C GLN A 362 8.72 -34.55 -6.56
N ARG A 363 8.61 -33.25 -6.87
CA ARG A 363 9.60 -32.54 -7.70
C ARG A 363 10.96 -32.42 -7.03
N PHE A 364 10.99 -32.29 -5.71
CA PHE A 364 12.21 -32.18 -4.93
C PHE A 364 12.84 -33.52 -4.55
N GLY A 365 12.16 -34.64 -4.81
CA GLY A 365 12.61 -35.97 -4.40
C GLY A 365 12.54 -36.18 -2.88
N LEU A 366 11.59 -35.52 -2.21
CA LEU A 366 11.35 -35.64 -0.77
C LEU A 366 10.00 -36.31 -0.50
N PRO A 367 9.84 -37.06 0.61
CA PRO A 367 8.54 -37.56 1.04
C PRO A 367 7.67 -36.45 1.61
N TYR A 368 6.35 -36.68 1.64
CA TYR A 368 5.45 -35.88 2.45
C TYR A 368 5.42 -36.43 3.89
N VAL A 369 5.09 -35.59 4.89
CA VAL A 369 5.19 -35.93 6.32
C VAL A 369 4.45 -37.22 6.73
N THR A 370 3.37 -37.58 6.04
CA THR A 370 2.63 -38.83 6.31
C THR A 370 3.36 -40.07 5.85
N ASP A 371 4.15 -39.98 4.76
CA ASP A 371 4.79 -41.11 4.10
C ASP A 371 6.00 -41.62 4.90
N ILE A 372 6.62 -40.75 5.71
CA ILE A 372 7.77 -41.07 6.57
C ILE A 372 7.42 -42.13 7.61
N LYS A 373 6.15 -42.22 8.01
CA LYS A 373 5.71 -43.20 9.01
C LYS A 373 5.55 -44.60 8.45
N GLU A 374 5.38 -44.76 7.15
CA GLU A 374 5.10 -46.06 6.54
C GLU A 374 6.37 -46.85 6.21
N ASN A 375 7.53 -46.18 6.04
CA ASN A 375 8.80 -46.82 5.71
C ASN A 375 9.85 -46.62 6.83
N TYR A 376 10.13 -47.69 7.59
CA TYR A 376 11.05 -47.68 8.75
C TYR A 376 12.54 -47.88 8.41
N LEU A 377 12.91 -48.05 7.14
CA LEU A 377 14.24 -48.57 6.78
C LEU A 377 15.31 -47.48 6.57
N GLU A 378 14.93 -46.24 6.23
CA GLU A 378 15.84 -45.09 6.13
C GLU A 378 15.11 -43.81 6.55
N GLN A 379 15.64 -43.05 7.53
CA GLN A 379 15.07 -41.74 7.85
C GLN A 379 15.41 -40.76 6.73
N PRO A 380 14.40 -40.17 6.05
CA PRO A 380 14.68 -39.26 4.95
C PRO A 380 15.39 -38.00 5.46
N LEU A 381 16.31 -37.46 4.65
CA LEU A 381 17.03 -36.21 4.94
C LEU A 381 16.12 -34.97 5.01
N GLY A 382 14.83 -35.11 4.74
CA GLY A 382 13.89 -34.01 4.75
C GLY A 382 12.48 -34.46 4.42
N TYR A 383 11.53 -33.54 4.53
CA TYR A 383 10.15 -33.76 4.11
C TYR A 383 9.38 -32.45 3.92
N GLY A 384 8.22 -32.56 3.28
CA GLY A 384 7.26 -31.45 3.19
C GLY A 384 6.06 -31.62 4.12
N LEU A 385 5.50 -30.49 4.54
CA LEU A 385 4.29 -30.43 5.35
C LEU A 385 3.43 -29.20 5.02
N CYS A 386 2.15 -29.28 5.35
CA CYS A 386 1.26 -28.14 5.39
C CYS A 386 1.48 -27.33 6.68
N ILE A 387 1.40 -26.00 6.64
CA ILE A 387 1.59 -25.14 7.82
C ILE A 387 0.66 -25.50 8.98
N ASP A 388 -0.54 -26.02 8.71
CA ASP A 388 -1.49 -26.57 9.70
C ASP A 388 -0.86 -27.63 10.60
N SER A 389 0.14 -28.34 10.09
CA SER A 389 0.84 -29.44 10.76
C SER A 389 2.05 -28.98 11.59
N LEU A 390 2.39 -27.69 11.59
CA LEU A 390 3.52 -27.12 12.35
C LEU A 390 3.19 -26.98 13.84
N HIS A 391 2.83 -28.07 14.52
CA HIS A 391 2.65 -28.03 15.97
C HIS A 391 2.97 -29.38 16.63
N GLU A 392 3.34 -29.32 17.90
CA GLU A 392 3.80 -30.49 18.70
C GLU A 392 2.73 -31.59 18.78
N ASN A 393 1.44 -31.23 18.78
CA ASN A 393 0.32 -32.17 18.83
C ASN A 393 0.01 -32.85 17.48
N TYR A 394 0.69 -32.46 16.39
CA TYR A 394 0.47 -33.08 15.09
C TYR A 394 1.15 -34.45 15.08
N GLN A 395 0.66 -35.36 14.24
CA GLN A 395 1.06 -36.77 14.23
C GLN A 395 2.58 -36.99 14.16
N ALA A 396 3.35 -36.09 13.55
CA ALA A 396 4.80 -36.16 13.44
C ALA A 396 5.59 -35.60 14.65
N LYS A 397 4.91 -35.09 15.69
CA LYS A 397 5.52 -34.42 16.86
C LYS A 397 6.58 -33.38 16.43
N PHE A 398 6.17 -32.46 15.56
CA PHE A 398 7.09 -31.50 14.95
C PHE A 398 7.83 -30.69 16.02
N ASN A 399 9.16 -30.78 16.03
CA ASN A 399 10.05 -30.01 16.89
C ASN A 399 10.95 -29.09 16.04
N PRO A 400 10.86 -27.76 16.19
CA PRO A 400 11.71 -26.81 15.47
C PRO A 400 13.22 -27.04 15.63
N GLU A 401 13.67 -27.56 16.78
CA GLU A 401 15.10 -27.78 17.04
C GLU A 401 15.70 -28.92 16.19
N ASP A 402 14.87 -29.86 15.74
CA ASP A 402 15.32 -30.96 14.87
C ASP A 402 15.75 -30.44 13.48
N TRP A 403 15.38 -29.20 13.17
CA TRP A 403 15.65 -28.49 11.92
C TRP A 403 16.70 -27.39 12.07
N ARG A 404 17.54 -27.45 13.11
CA ARG A 404 18.75 -26.61 13.18
C ARG A 404 19.66 -26.90 11.98
N ASP A 405 20.30 -25.85 11.46
CA ASP A 405 21.18 -25.92 10.27
C ASP A 405 20.50 -26.38 8.97
N ALA A 406 19.17 -26.45 8.93
CA ALA A 406 18.42 -26.96 7.79
C ALA A 406 18.25 -25.92 6.65
N LEU A 407 17.86 -26.42 5.49
CA LEU A 407 17.29 -25.64 4.40
C LEU A 407 15.76 -25.66 4.52
N VAL A 408 15.16 -24.51 4.81
CA VAL A 408 13.70 -24.34 4.83
C VAL A 408 13.26 -23.69 3.51
N ILE A 409 12.36 -24.35 2.79
CA ILE A 409 11.76 -23.86 1.54
C ILE A 409 10.30 -23.52 1.78
N ILE A 410 9.90 -22.31 1.40
CA ILE A 410 8.51 -21.86 1.42
C ILE A 410 8.17 -21.27 0.04
N ASP A 411 7.54 -22.06 -0.82
CA ASP A 411 6.97 -21.58 -2.08
C ASP A 411 5.60 -20.96 -1.78
N GLU A 412 5.26 -19.89 -2.50
CA GLU A 412 4.04 -19.08 -2.28
C GLU A 412 3.92 -18.54 -0.84
N ILE A 413 5.01 -17.96 -0.32
CA ILE A 413 5.10 -17.48 1.07
C ILE A 413 3.96 -16.53 1.48
N GLU A 414 3.46 -15.69 0.57
CA GLU A 414 2.36 -14.78 0.88
C GLU A 414 1.10 -15.57 1.26
N GLN A 415 0.84 -16.68 0.57
CA GLN A 415 -0.31 -17.56 0.83
C GLN A 415 -0.11 -18.41 2.07
N VAL A 416 1.13 -18.89 2.30
CA VAL A 416 1.48 -19.65 3.51
C VAL A 416 1.28 -18.82 4.77
N ILE A 417 1.76 -17.58 4.79
CA ILE A 417 1.55 -16.67 5.92
C ILE A 417 0.05 -16.33 6.06
N TRP A 418 -0.62 -16.00 4.95
CA TRP A 418 -2.04 -15.66 4.99
C TRP A 418 -2.90 -16.80 5.54
N HIS A 419 -2.68 -18.02 5.08
CA HIS A 419 -3.37 -19.22 5.54
C HIS A 419 -3.11 -19.50 7.03
N GLY A 420 -1.85 -19.42 7.48
CA GLY A 420 -1.51 -19.61 8.90
C GLY A 420 -2.20 -18.59 9.83
N LEU A 421 -2.43 -17.37 9.36
CA LEU A 421 -3.08 -16.31 10.13
C LEU A 421 -4.61 -16.37 10.10
N ASN A 422 -5.21 -16.75 8.96
CA ASN A 422 -6.65 -16.55 8.73
C ASN A 422 -7.45 -17.82 8.49
N SER A 423 -6.82 -18.94 8.12
CA SER A 423 -7.57 -20.15 7.80
C SER A 423 -8.34 -20.69 9.00
N GLU A 424 -9.57 -21.14 8.74
CA GLU A 424 -10.40 -21.83 9.71
C GLU A 424 -9.75 -23.14 10.18
N THR A 425 -9.03 -23.84 9.30
CA THR A 425 -8.35 -25.12 9.60
C THR A 425 -7.26 -24.96 10.65
N CYS A 426 -6.66 -23.79 10.74
CA CYS A 426 -5.66 -23.46 11.75
C CYS A 426 -6.26 -23.02 13.09
N THR A 427 -7.56 -22.71 13.18
CA THR A 427 -8.17 -22.01 14.33
C THR A 427 -7.85 -22.63 15.69
N ASN A 428 -8.00 -23.95 15.83
CA ASN A 428 -7.82 -24.64 17.10
C ASN A 428 -6.35 -24.71 17.55
N ASN A 429 -5.41 -24.67 16.60
CA ASN A 429 -3.97 -24.81 16.86
C ASN A 429 -3.16 -23.55 16.50
N ARG A 430 -3.80 -22.45 16.10
CA ARG A 430 -3.13 -21.28 15.49
C ARG A 430 -2.00 -20.74 16.35
N VAL A 431 -2.23 -20.61 17.66
CA VAL A 431 -1.20 -20.13 18.59
C VAL A 431 -0.01 -21.08 18.66
N ALA A 432 -0.24 -22.40 18.66
CA ALA A 432 0.82 -23.40 18.65
C ALA A 432 1.58 -23.38 17.32
N ILE A 433 0.85 -23.32 16.19
CA ILE A 433 1.40 -23.21 14.84
C ILE A 433 2.33 -22.01 14.71
N LEU A 434 1.85 -20.81 15.05
CA LEU A 434 2.63 -19.58 14.94
C LEU A 434 3.83 -19.57 15.91
N ARG A 435 3.71 -20.20 17.09
CA ARG A 435 4.83 -20.34 18.02
C ARG A 435 5.91 -21.28 17.48
N CYS A 436 5.52 -22.43 16.93
CA CYS A 436 6.43 -23.37 16.30
C CYS A 436 7.09 -22.76 15.06
N PHE A 437 6.31 -22.08 14.21
CA PHE A 437 6.83 -21.35 13.07
C PHE A 437 7.85 -20.28 13.49
N LYS A 438 7.53 -19.44 14.50
CA LYS A 438 8.48 -18.47 15.07
C LYS A 438 9.79 -19.14 15.49
N LYS A 439 9.71 -20.21 16.28
CA LYS A 439 10.89 -20.97 16.74
C LYS A 439 11.69 -21.50 15.56
N LEU A 440 11.04 -22.12 14.58
CA LEU A 440 11.69 -22.67 13.39
C LEU A 440 12.49 -21.61 12.61
N ILE A 441 11.87 -20.44 12.37
CA ILE A 441 12.51 -19.31 11.69
C ILE A 441 13.72 -18.82 12.50
N HIS A 442 13.58 -18.66 13.81
CA HIS A 442 14.67 -18.27 14.69
C HIS A 442 15.82 -19.29 14.68
N THR A 443 15.53 -20.57 14.94
CA THR A 443 16.53 -21.66 15.00
C THR A 443 17.33 -21.78 13.71
N ASN A 444 16.71 -21.60 12.54
CA ASN A 444 17.42 -21.66 11.26
C ASN A 444 18.26 -20.42 10.97
N LEU A 445 17.76 -19.21 11.29
CA LEU A 445 18.50 -17.97 11.02
C LEU A 445 19.59 -17.68 12.06
N ASP A 446 19.49 -18.24 13.26
CA ASP A 446 20.53 -18.20 14.32
C ASP A 446 21.66 -19.23 14.08
N SER A 447 21.42 -20.22 13.23
CA SER A 447 22.36 -21.32 12.95
C SER A 447 22.94 -21.22 11.53
N ASN A 448 23.56 -22.29 11.02
CA ASN A 448 24.05 -22.38 9.64
C ASN A 448 22.94 -22.62 8.61
N GLY A 449 21.67 -22.65 9.06
CA GLY A 449 20.51 -22.87 8.20
C GLY A 449 20.26 -21.74 7.21
N LYS A 450 19.42 -22.02 6.21
CA LYS A 450 18.96 -21.07 5.20
C LYS A 450 17.45 -21.20 5.02
N ILE A 451 16.80 -20.06 4.79
CA ILE A 451 15.37 -19.96 4.51
C ILE A 451 15.20 -19.35 3.12
N PHE A 452 14.61 -20.12 2.21
CA PHE A 452 14.20 -19.66 0.90
C PHE A 452 12.71 -19.43 0.87
N VAL A 453 12.33 -18.23 0.47
CA VAL A 453 10.94 -17.88 0.19
C VAL A 453 10.78 -17.44 -1.24
N ALA A 454 9.77 -17.94 -1.92
CA ALA A 454 9.51 -17.65 -3.33
C ALA A 454 8.05 -17.25 -3.53
N ASP A 455 7.82 -16.20 -4.32
CA ASP A 455 6.46 -15.78 -4.66
C ASP A 455 6.48 -14.92 -5.94
N ALA A 456 5.35 -14.87 -6.66
CA ALA A 456 5.18 -13.91 -7.75
C ALA A 456 4.99 -12.48 -7.21
N ASP A 457 4.28 -12.37 -6.08
CA ASP A 457 3.89 -11.10 -5.48
C ASP A 457 4.68 -10.78 -4.21
N LEU A 458 5.82 -11.45 -4.01
CA LEU A 458 6.69 -11.30 -2.83
C LEU A 458 6.82 -9.82 -2.44
N SER A 459 6.53 -9.53 -1.18
CA SER A 459 6.42 -8.17 -0.65
C SER A 459 7.32 -7.96 0.57
N ASN A 460 7.47 -6.70 0.97
CA ASN A 460 8.09 -6.37 2.25
C ASN A 460 7.34 -6.99 3.43
N VAL A 461 6.02 -7.18 3.35
CA VAL A 461 5.18 -7.64 4.46
C VAL A 461 5.66 -9.02 4.94
N SER A 462 5.81 -9.96 4.01
CA SER A 462 6.23 -11.32 4.32
C SER A 462 7.68 -11.38 4.81
N LEU A 463 8.60 -10.64 4.18
CA LEU A 463 10.00 -10.61 4.60
C LEU A 463 10.19 -9.94 5.97
N ASP A 464 9.59 -8.76 6.19
CA ASP A 464 9.62 -8.04 7.48
C ASP A 464 9.01 -8.92 8.59
N TYR A 465 7.98 -9.72 8.28
CA TYR A 465 7.39 -10.64 9.23
C TYR A 465 8.39 -11.73 9.65
N LEU A 466 9.07 -12.37 8.70
CA LEU A 466 10.08 -13.41 9.00
C LEU A 466 11.27 -12.84 9.78
N ILE A 467 11.76 -11.65 9.41
CA ILE A 467 12.85 -10.95 10.13
C ILE A 467 12.42 -10.64 11.58
N LYS A 468 11.18 -10.17 11.78
CA LYS A 468 10.68 -9.92 13.14
C LYS A 468 10.49 -11.20 13.95
N LEU A 469 10.06 -12.29 13.31
CA LEU A 469 9.92 -13.59 13.99
C LEU A 469 11.26 -14.15 14.43
N SER A 470 12.30 -13.98 13.62
CA SER A 470 13.65 -14.44 13.94
C SER A 470 14.24 -13.73 15.15
N GLY A 471 13.88 -12.47 15.39
CA GLY A 471 14.48 -11.65 16.44
C GLY A 471 15.92 -11.23 16.15
N ILE A 472 16.39 -11.42 14.92
CA ILE A 472 17.74 -11.11 14.45
C ILE A 472 17.63 -10.00 13.42
N ASP A 473 18.50 -8.97 13.52
CA ASP A 473 18.61 -7.95 12.49
C ASP A 473 19.36 -8.54 11.29
N ILE A 474 18.60 -8.90 10.25
CA ILE A 474 19.13 -9.53 9.05
C ILE A 474 18.64 -8.85 7.80
N LYS A 475 19.58 -8.58 6.89
CA LYS A 475 19.26 -8.11 5.54
C LYS A 475 18.94 -9.32 4.65
N PRO A 476 17.74 -9.42 4.06
CA PRO A 476 17.42 -10.50 3.13
C PRO A 476 18.22 -10.35 1.84
N PHE A 477 18.60 -11.47 1.21
CA PHE A 477 19.18 -11.52 -0.12
C PHE A 477 18.05 -11.69 -1.15
N ILE A 478 17.87 -10.69 -2.01
CA ILE A 478 16.73 -10.58 -2.92
C ILE A 478 17.14 -10.87 -4.35
N ILE A 479 16.44 -11.84 -4.94
CA ILE A 479 16.50 -12.18 -6.35
C ILE A 479 15.18 -11.70 -6.97
N LYS A 480 15.27 -10.80 -7.95
CA LYS A 480 14.10 -10.20 -8.58
C LYS A 480 14.17 -10.38 -10.10
N ASN A 481 13.21 -11.13 -10.62
CA ASN A 481 13.03 -11.32 -12.04
C ASN A 481 11.95 -10.38 -12.57
N TYR A 482 12.35 -9.49 -13.48
CA TYR A 482 11.50 -8.48 -14.09
C TYR A 482 10.78 -8.97 -15.35
N TRP A 483 11.00 -10.24 -15.75
CA TRP A 483 10.37 -10.80 -16.93
C TRP A 483 8.85 -10.73 -16.85
N LYS A 484 8.24 -10.28 -17.94
CA LYS A 484 6.79 -10.23 -18.14
C LYS A 484 6.44 -10.86 -19.49
N PRO A 485 5.31 -11.58 -19.58
CA PRO A 485 4.83 -12.09 -20.86
C PRO A 485 4.55 -10.93 -21.82
N SER A 486 4.77 -11.17 -23.11
CA SER A 486 4.43 -10.20 -24.15
C SER A 486 2.91 -10.06 -24.30
N GLN A 487 2.42 -8.97 -24.91
CA GLN A 487 0.98 -8.80 -25.16
C GLN A 487 0.36 -9.96 -25.95
N LYS A 488 1.14 -10.63 -26.81
CA LYS A 488 0.71 -11.81 -27.59
C LYS A 488 0.51 -13.06 -26.73
N GLU A 489 1.09 -13.10 -25.55
CA GLU A 489 1.01 -14.20 -24.58
C GLU A 489 0.03 -13.89 -23.44
N THR A 490 -0.53 -12.67 -23.42
CA THR A 490 -1.49 -12.23 -22.41
C THR A 490 -2.90 -12.19 -22.94
N TRP A 491 -3.86 -12.26 -22.02
CA TRP A 491 -5.27 -12.12 -22.33
C TRP A 491 -5.73 -10.70 -22.01
N SER A 492 -6.68 -10.18 -22.79
CA SER A 492 -7.32 -8.91 -22.45
C SER A 492 -8.17 -9.08 -21.19
N GLY A 493 -7.88 -8.28 -20.16
CA GLY A 493 -8.66 -8.26 -18.93
C GLY A 493 -9.89 -7.36 -19.06
N TYR A 494 -11.04 -7.85 -18.59
CA TYR A 494 -12.27 -7.08 -18.46
C TYR A 494 -12.77 -7.13 -17.01
N HIS A 495 -13.17 -5.98 -16.47
CA HIS A 495 -13.65 -5.86 -15.10
C HIS A 495 -15.14 -5.48 -15.07
N TYR A 496 -15.92 -6.23 -14.28
CA TYR A 496 -17.33 -5.95 -14.01
C TYR A 496 -17.42 -5.24 -12.65
N PRO A 497 -17.53 -3.89 -12.60
CA PRO A 497 -17.53 -3.14 -11.35
C PRO A 497 -18.82 -3.29 -10.53
N GLU A 498 -19.85 -3.95 -11.08
CA GLU A 498 -21.14 -4.08 -10.41
C GLU A 498 -21.09 -5.04 -9.20
N THR A 499 -21.80 -4.68 -8.14
CA THR A 499 -21.92 -5.50 -6.92
C THR A 499 -22.74 -6.78 -7.14
N THR A 500 -23.57 -6.82 -8.18
CA THR A 500 -24.38 -7.99 -8.56
C THR A 500 -23.94 -8.51 -9.93
N PRO A 501 -23.66 -9.82 -10.10
CA PRO A 501 -22.99 -10.34 -11.28
C PRO A 501 -23.96 -10.63 -12.45
N LYS A 502 -25.01 -9.81 -12.61
CA LYS A 502 -26.02 -10.02 -13.65
C LYS A 502 -25.42 -9.89 -15.05
N ARG A 503 -24.70 -8.79 -15.31
CA ARG A 503 -24.05 -8.55 -16.61
C ARG A 503 -22.93 -9.55 -16.87
N PHE A 504 -22.16 -9.91 -15.83
CA PHE A 504 -21.16 -10.97 -15.90
C PHE A 504 -21.79 -12.28 -16.39
N LEU A 505 -22.88 -12.72 -15.76
CA LEU A 505 -23.53 -13.98 -16.11
C LEU A 505 -24.17 -13.92 -17.51
N GLN A 506 -24.79 -12.79 -17.88
CA GLN A 506 -25.33 -12.60 -19.22
C GLN A 506 -24.24 -12.75 -20.29
N ASN A 507 -23.11 -12.07 -20.12
CA ASN A 507 -21.99 -12.14 -21.06
C ASN A 507 -21.34 -13.54 -21.09
N LEU A 508 -21.24 -14.22 -19.94
CA LEU A 508 -20.75 -15.60 -19.89
C LEU A 508 -21.66 -16.56 -20.68
N VAL A 509 -22.98 -16.42 -20.53
CA VAL A 509 -23.95 -17.23 -21.27
C VAL A 509 -23.91 -16.93 -22.76
N GLU A 510 -23.78 -15.66 -23.15
CA GLU A 510 -23.62 -15.28 -24.56
C GLU A 510 -22.35 -15.89 -25.16
N HIS A 511 -21.22 -15.77 -24.45
CA HIS A 511 -19.94 -16.37 -24.85
C HIS A 511 -20.07 -17.87 -25.11
N ILE A 512 -20.76 -18.61 -24.22
CA ILE A 512 -21.01 -20.05 -24.41
C ILE A 512 -21.91 -20.30 -25.62
N ARG A 513 -22.96 -19.49 -25.82
CA ARG A 513 -23.88 -19.62 -26.96
C ARG A 513 -23.19 -19.43 -28.31
N GLU A 514 -22.21 -18.54 -28.36
CA GLU A 514 -21.37 -18.29 -29.54
C GLU A 514 -20.33 -19.41 -29.79
N GLY A 515 -20.36 -20.49 -29.01
CA GLY A 515 -19.45 -21.64 -29.14
C GLY A 515 -18.20 -21.55 -28.26
N GLY A 516 -18.16 -20.59 -27.35
CA GLY A 516 -17.07 -20.40 -26.42
C GLY A 516 -16.95 -21.51 -25.37
N LYS A 517 -15.71 -21.84 -25.04
CA LYS A 517 -15.31 -22.79 -23.98
C LYS A 517 -14.68 -22.08 -22.77
N PRO A 518 -15.45 -21.68 -21.76
CA PRO A 518 -14.94 -20.93 -20.61
C PRO A 518 -14.39 -21.83 -19.48
N PHE A 519 -13.33 -21.36 -18.83
CA PHE A 519 -12.93 -21.80 -17.49
C PHE A 519 -13.39 -20.77 -16.47
N VAL A 520 -14.25 -21.16 -15.52
CA VAL A 520 -14.93 -20.24 -14.60
C VAL A 520 -14.51 -20.52 -13.15
N CYS A 521 -13.77 -19.58 -12.57
CA CYS A 521 -13.37 -19.59 -11.17
C CYS A 521 -14.44 -18.91 -10.30
N LEU A 522 -14.90 -19.58 -9.25
CA LEU A 522 -15.95 -19.14 -8.34
C LEU A 522 -15.45 -19.16 -6.89
N SER A 523 -15.98 -18.28 -6.03
CA SER A 523 -15.60 -18.24 -4.59
C SER A 523 -16.40 -19.19 -3.70
N ALA A 524 -17.48 -19.79 -4.19
CA ALA A 524 -18.39 -20.58 -3.39
C ALA A 524 -18.75 -21.93 -4.03
N GLN A 525 -19.14 -22.89 -3.19
CA GLN A 525 -19.52 -24.24 -3.62
C GLN A 525 -21.03 -24.52 -3.50
N LYS A 526 -21.63 -24.14 -2.36
CA LYS A 526 -22.95 -24.61 -1.94
C LYS A 526 -24.08 -24.09 -2.82
N ILE A 527 -25.14 -24.89 -2.96
CA ILE A 527 -26.38 -24.50 -3.66
C ILE A 527 -27.10 -23.29 -3.02
N THR A 528 -26.84 -23.04 -1.72
CA THR A 528 -27.34 -21.86 -1.02
C THR A 528 -26.65 -20.57 -1.49
N SER A 529 -25.47 -20.68 -2.10
CA SER A 529 -24.85 -19.57 -2.80
C SER A 529 -25.42 -19.47 -4.20
N LYS A 530 -26.04 -18.33 -4.51
CA LYS A 530 -26.61 -18.05 -5.85
C LYS A 530 -25.58 -18.19 -6.98
N TRP A 531 -24.30 -18.05 -6.65
CA TRP A 531 -23.20 -18.04 -7.61
C TRP A 531 -22.15 -19.13 -7.35
N GLY A 532 -22.49 -20.12 -6.53
CA GLY A 532 -21.61 -21.25 -6.25
C GLY A 532 -21.49 -22.23 -7.42
N THR A 533 -20.46 -23.07 -7.39
CA THR A 533 -20.20 -24.09 -8.43
C THR A 533 -21.41 -24.96 -8.71
N GLN A 534 -22.12 -25.46 -7.68
CA GLN A 534 -23.29 -26.32 -7.85
C GLN A 534 -24.46 -25.58 -8.52
N THR A 535 -24.73 -24.35 -8.09
CA THR A 535 -25.83 -23.53 -8.63
C THR A 535 -25.58 -23.19 -10.10
N LEU A 536 -24.34 -22.78 -10.43
CA LEU A 536 -23.98 -22.42 -11.79
C LEU A 536 -23.92 -23.64 -12.71
N GLU A 537 -23.47 -24.80 -12.21
CA GLU A 537 -23.52 -26.08 -12.94
C GLU A 537 -24.96 -26.42 -13.34
N LEU A 538 -25.90 -26.37 -12.39
CA LEU A 538 -27.32 -26.65 -12.65
C LEU A 538 -27.92 -25.65 -13.64
N TYR A 539 -27.61 -24.36 -13.49
CA TYR A 539 -28.07 -23.31 -14.39
C TYR A 539 -27.55 -23.52 -15.82
N LEU A 540 -26.25 -23.79 -15.98
CA LEU A 540 -25.65 -23.98 -17.30
C LEU A 540 -26.06 -25.31 -17.96
N LYS A 541 -26.22 -26.41 -17.21
CA LYS A 541 -26.77 -27.68 -17.74
C LYS A 541 -28.18 -27.51 -18.29
N LYS A 542 -29.01 -26.66 -17.67
CA LYS A 542 -30.36 -26.36 -18.15
C LYS A 542 -30.35 -25.53 -19.44
N GLN A 543 -29.42 -24.59 -19.57
CA GLN A 543 -29.29 -23.72 -20.75
C GLN A 543 -28.60 -24.42 -21.92
N PHE A 544 -27.64 -25.30 -21.64
CA PHE A 544 -26.81 -25.99 -22.63
C PHE A 544 -26.78 -27.51 -22.36
N PRO A 545 -27.88 -28.25 -22.61
CA PRO A 545 -27.98 -29.68 -22.27
C PRO A 545 -26.97 -30.58 -22.98
N THR A 546 -26.39 -30.12 -24.09
CA THR A 546 -25.41 -30.86 -24.90
C THR A 546 -23.96 -30.52 -24.55
N ALA A 547 -23.71 -29.52 -23.70
CA ALA A 547 -22.35 -29.12 -23.35
C ALA A 547 -21.75 -30.04 -22.29
N ASN A 548 -20.48 -30.40 -22.45
CA ASN A 548 -19.75 -31.16 -21.44
C ASN A 548 -19.27 -30.22 -20.33
N ILE A 549 -19.93 -30.27 -19.17
CA ILE A 549 -19.64 -29.40 -18.03
C ILE A 549 -18.93 -30.21 -16.92
N LEU A 550 -17.74 -29.76 -16.51
CA LEU A 550 -17.04 -30.29 -15.34
C LEU A 550 -17.10 -29.32 -14.17
N ARG A 551 -17.59 -29.80 -13.02
CA ARG A 551 -17.47 -29.11 -11.74
C ARG A 551 -16.27 -29.64 -10.95
N ILE A 552 -15.45 -28.72 -10.43
CA ILE A 552 -14.34 -29.04 -9.54
C ILE A 552 -14.40 -28.23 -8.24
N ASP A 553 -14.80 -28.89 -7.17
CA ASP A 553 -14.82 -28.36 -5.81
C ASP A 553 -14.51 -29.47 -4.78
N SER A 554 -14.53 -29.12 -3.49
CA SER A 554 -14.15 -30.06 -2.41
C SER A 554 -14.99 -31.35 -2.39
N GLN A 555 -16.24 -31.30 -2.86
CA GLN A 555 -17.12 -32.48 -2.91
C GLN A 555 -16.86 -33.29 -4.17
N SER A 556 -16.73 -32.66 -5.33
CA SER A 556 -16.48 -33.40 -6.57
C SER A 556 -15.10 -34.08 -6.60
N LEU A 557 -14.11 -33.52 -5.88
CA LEU A 557 -12.77 -34.11 -5.76
C LEU A 557 -12.75 -35.37 -4.88
N THR A 558 -13.73 -35.54 -3.99
CA THR A 558 -13.79 -36.63 -3.00
C THR A 558 -14.85 -37.68 -3.31
N ASP A 559 -15.74 -37.43 -4.27
CA ASP A 559 -16.78 -38.37 -4.72
C ASP A 559 -16.24 -39.33 -5.80
N PRO A 560 -16.12 -40.65 -5.53
CA PRO A 560 -15.61 -41.64 -6.49
C PRO A 560 -16.43 -41.76 -7.78
N ASN A 561 -17.69 -41.34 -7.77
CA ASN A 561 -18.57 -41.40 -8.93
C ASN A 561 -18.53 -40.12 -9.78
N HIS A 562 -17.83 -39.09 -9.32
CA HIS A 562 -17.73 -37.83 -10.06
C HIS A 562 -16.53 -37.86 -11.03
N PRO A 563 -16.66 -37.34 -12.26
CA PRO A 563 -15.53 -37.27 -13.20
C PRO A 563 -14.33 -36.42 -12.73
N ALA A 564 -14.47 -35.68 -11.63
CA ALA A 564 -13.42 -34.85 -11.03
C ALA A 564 -12.69 -35.57 -9.88
N TYR A 565 -13.06 -36.82 -9.57
CA TYR A 565 -12.47 -37.57 -8.48
C TYR A 565 -10.95 -37.63 -8.61
N GLN A 566 -10.24 -37.11 -7.60
CA GLN A 566 -8.78 -37.05 -7.56
C GLN A 566 -8.12 -36.46 -8.83
N CYS A 567 -8.81 -35.55 -9.54
CA CYS A 567 -8.34 -35.05 -10.84
C CYS A 567 -7.14 -34.08 -10.77
N ILE A 568 -6.74 -33.62 -9.58
CA ILE A 568 -5.73 -32.57 -9.38
C ILE A 568 -4.39 -32.91 -10.06
N THR A 569 -3.97 -34.18 -10.04
CA THR A 569 -2.70 -34.61 -10.66
C THR A 569 -2.81 -34.86 -12.17
N LYS A 570 -4.03 -34.84 -12.73
CA LYS A 570 -4.34 -35.17 -14.13
C LYS A 570 -5.21 -34.09 -14.79
N LEU A 571 -5.11 -32.84 -14.32
CA LEU A 571 -5.96 -31.75 -14.80
C LEU A 571 -5.83 -31.56 -16.31
N ASN A 572 -4.60 -31.52 -16.84
CA ASN A 572 -4.38 -31.35 -18.28
C ASN A 572 -5.03 -32.45 -19.13
N ASP A 573 -5.06 -33.69 -18.63
CA ASP A 573 -5.62 -34.84 -19.35
C ASP A 573 -7.16 -34.84 -19.31
N ILE A 574 -7.74 -34.34 -18.22
CA ILE A 574 -9.18 -34.38 -17.98
C ILE A 574 -9.87 -33.17 -18.60
N LEU A 575 -9.34 -31.97 -18.37
CA LEU A 575 -9.97 -30.69 -18.71
C LEU A 575 -10.19 -30.50 -20.23
N ILE A 576 -9.35 -31.11 -21.08
CA ILE A 576 -9.49 -31.07 -22.55
C ILE A 576 -10.82 -31.68 -23.05
N ASN A 577 -11.45 -32.55 -22.26
CA ASN A 577 -12.67 -33.26 -22.64
C ASN A 577 -13.96 -32.47 -22.33
N TYR A 578 -13.84 -31.28 -21.72
CA TYR A 578 -14.98 -30.49 -21.26
C TYR A 578 -15.03 -29.12 -21.94
N ASP A 579 -16.23 -28.69 -22.32
CA ASP A 579 -16.46 -27.39 -22.93
C ASP A 579 -16.48 -26.27 -21.90
N ILE A 580 -17.03 -26.57 -20.71
CA ILE A 580 -17.18 -25.61 -19.61
C ILE A 580 -16.61 -26.24 -18.35
N VAL A 581 -15.77 -25.49 -17.65
CA VAL A 581 -15.22 -25.92 -16.37
C VAL A 581 -15.57 -24.90 -15.30
N LEU A 582 -16.12 -25.37 -14.18
CA LEU A 582 -16.45 -24.57 -13.01
C LEU A 582 -15.56 -24.99 -11.84
N SER A 583 -14.70 -24.11 -11.35
CA SER A 583 -13.84 -24.38 -10.21
C SER A 583 -14.23 -23.54 -8.99
N SER A 584 -14.16 -24.15 -7.80
CA SER A 584 -14.13 -23.41 -6.54
C SER A 584 -12.67 -23.17 -6.11
N PRO A 585 -12.41 -22.54 -4.95
CA PRO A 585 -11.07 -22.48 -4.35
C PRO A 585 -10.53 -23.85 -3.88
N ALA A 586 -11.06 -24.96 -4.39
CA ALA A 586 -10.42 -26.28 -4.25
C ALA A 586 -9.29 -26.47 -5.28
N ILE A 587 -9.32 -25.73 -6.39
CA ILE A 587 -8.23 -25.60 -7.36
C ILE A 587 -7.83 -24.13 -7.36
N GLU A 588 -6.75 -23.82 -6.66
CA GLU A 588 -6.22 -22.47 -6.47
C GLU A 588 -4.87 -22.31 -7.18
N THR A 589 -4.15 -21.26 -6.84
CA THR A 589 -2.75 -21.02 -7.18
C THR A 589 -1.85 -22.21 -6.85
N GLY A 590 -0.75 -22.34 -7.59
CA GLY A 590 0.18 -23.47 -7.49
C GLY A 590 -0.08 -24.63 -8.44
N LEU A 591 -1.25 -24.71 -9.08
CA LEU A 591 -1.56 -25.71 -10.11
C LEU A 591 -1.36 -25.16 -11.53
N SER A 592 -0.73 -25.96 -12.40
CA SER A 592 -0.46 -25.59 -13.80
C SER A 592 -1.46 -26.24 -14.75
N ILE A 593 -2.21 -25.41 -15.48
CA ILE A 593 -3.09 -25.82 -16.58
C ILE A 593 -2.43 -25.34 -17.88
N ASP A 594 -1.79 -26.27 -18.60
CA ASP A 594 -0.94 -26.02 -19.77
C ASP A 594 -1.64 -26.39 -21.08
N ILE A 595 -2.98 -26.39 -21.10
CA ILE A 595 -3.78 -26.73 -22.27
C ILE A 595 -3.77 -25.57 -23.28
N LYS A 596 -3.38 -25.87 -24.53
CA LYS A 596 -3.34 -24.90 -25.63
C LYS A 596 -4.50 -25.10 -26.59
N GLY A 597 -5.10 -23.99 -27.04
CA GLY A 597 -6.12 -23.99 -28.10
C GLY A 597 -7.48 -24.59 -27.71
N HIS A 598 -7.75 -24.75 -26.40
CA HIS A 598 -9.01 -25.34 -25.90
C HIS A 598 -9.91 -24.30 -25.23
N PHE A 599 -9.48 -23.75 -24.10
CA PHE A 599 -10.23 -22.69 -23.42
C PHE A 599 -10.14 -21.40 -24.20
N THR A 600 -11.29 -20.76 -24.40
CA THR A 600 -11.45 -19.52 -25.18
C THR A 600 -11.59 -18.29 -24.29
N SER A 601 -11.91 -18.49 -23.01
CA SER A 601 -12.11 -17.43 -22.02
C SER A 601 -11.91 -17.96 -20.58
N VAL A 602 -11.50 -17.08 -19.66
CA VAL A 602 -11.33 -17.36 -18.23
C VAL A 602 -12.15 -16.30 -17.52
N TRP A 603 -13.05 -16.76 -16.67
CA TRP A 603 -14.00 -15.93 -15.97
C TRP A 603 -13.78 -16.10 -14.47
N CYS A 604 -13.77 -15.00 -13.73
CA CYS A 604 -13.62 -15.05 -12.28
C CYS A 604 -14.77 -14.30 -11.62
N LEU A 605 -15.52 -15.00 -10.78
CA LEU A 605 -16.54 -14.40 -9.92
C LEU A 605 -16.13 -14.61 -8.46
N ALA A 606 -15.37 -13.66 -7.95
CA ALA A 606 -14.90 -13.60 -6.57
C ALA A 606 -15.67 -12.54 -5.79
N GLN A 607 -16.97 -12.78 -5.56
CA GLN A 607 -17.70 -11.98 -4.57
C GLN A 607 -17.14 -12.42 -3.20
N GLY A 608 -16.44 -11.50 -2.53
CA GLY A 608 -15.96 -11.73 -1.16
C GLY A 608 -17.10 -12.25 -0.29
N VAL A 609 -16.77 -13.11 0.67
CA VAL A 609 -17.73 -13.62 1.66
C VAL A 609 -18.26 -12.47 2.51
#